data_AF-A0A318H220-F1
#
_entry.id   AF-A0A318H220-F1
#
_cell.length_a   1.000
_cell.length_b   1.000
_cell.length_c   1.000
_cell.angle_alpha   90.00
_cell.angle_beta   90.00
_cell.angle_gamma   90.00
#
_symmetry.space_group_name_H-M   'P 1'
#
loop_
_entity.id
_entity.type
_entity.pdbx_description
1 polymer ?
#
loop_
_entity_poly.entity_id
_entity_poly.type
_entity_poly.pdbx_seq_one_letter_code
_entity_poly.pdbx_strand_id
1 'polypeptide(L)'
;MPIDLSGRVYVVGSVPVLHPEAQTVSEMLEGWRNQQLCRNLDADTVAGRARLVERFIEATNEFPWTSTPSMVEEFFSDLRSVKRRKQSTAPR
;
A
#
# COMPACT_ATOMS: atom_id res chain seq x y z
N MET A 1 17.30 14.86 16.31
CA MET A 1 18.32 14.11 17.08
C MET A 1 18.24 14.59 18.51
N PRO A 2 17.84 13.74 19.47
CA PRO A 2 17.80 14.17 20.87
C PRO A 2 19.24 14.25 21.40
N ILE A 3 19.58 15.41 21.95
CA ILE A 3 20.84 15.70 22.65
C ILE A 3 20.54 15.74 24.14
N ASP A 4 21.35 15.09 24.96
CA ASP A 4 21.24 15.26 26.41
C ASP A 4 21.77 16.65 26.84
N LEU A 5 21.52 17.02 28.09
CA LEU A 5 22.00 18.29 28.67
C LEU A 5 23.54 18.38 28.75
N SER A 6 24.26 17.30 28.42
CA SER A 6 25.73 17.23 28.37
C SER A 6 26.30 17.32 26.95
N GLY A 7 25.46 17.46 25.91
CA GLY A 7 25.89 17.57 24.52
C GLY A 7 26.43 16.28 23.91
N ARG A 8 26.15 15.12 24.52
CA ARG A 8 26.64 13.83 24.02
C ARG A 8 25.66 13.29 22.97
N VAL A 9 26.20 12.99 21.79
CA VAL A 9 25.45 12.34 20.72
C VAL A 9 25.50 10.84 20.95
N TYR A 10 24.38 10.27 21.38
CA TYR A 10 24.21 8.83 21.43
C TYR A 10 23.41 8.39 20.20
N VAL A 11 23.93 7.40 19.49
CA VAL A 11 23.17 6.71 18.43
C VAL A 11 22.07 5.94 19.14
N VAL A 12 20.86 6.48 19.09
CA VAL A 12 19.66 5.77 19.52
C VAL A 12 19.55 4.53 18.62
N GLY A 13 19.68 3.34 19.22
CA GLY A 13 19.36 2.09 18.52
C GLY A 13 17.98 2.22 17.90
N SER A 14 17.84 1.83 16.64
CA SER A 14 16.65 2.03 15.78
C SER A 14 15.37 2.25 16.57
N VAL A 15 14.78 3.44 16.44
CA VAL A 15 13.48 3.75 17.06
C VAL A 15 12.50 2.65 16.64
N PRO A 16 11.85 1.93 17.58
CA PRO A 16 10.92 0.89 17.22
C PRO A 16 9.81 1.48 16.36
N VAL A 17 9.55 0.84 15.23
CA VAL A 17 8.50 1.23 14.30
C VAL A 17 7.16 1.08 15.02
N LEU A 18 6.39 2.15 15.10
CA LEU A 18 5.10 2.15 15.81
C LEU A 18 4.04 1.30 15.08
N HIS A 19 4.14 1.18 13.76
CA HIS A 19 3.23 0.43 12.89
C HIS A 19 4.02 -0.38 11.86
N PRO A 20 4.65 -1.50 12.25
CA PRO A 20 5.50 -2.29 11.37
C PRO A 20 4.75 -2.82 10.14
N GLU A 21 3.47 -3.12 10.28
CA GLU A 21 2.62 -3.62 9.19
C GLU A 21 2.38 -2.55 8.13
N ALA A 22 2.06 -1.32 8.54
CA ALA A 22 1.84 -0.20 7.62
C ALA A 22 3.13 0.16 6.86
N GLN A 23 4.27 0.10 7.54
CA GLN A 23 5.56 0.29 6.87
C GLN A 23 5.83 -0.82 5.85
N THR A 24 5.57 -2.07 6.22
CA THR A 24 5.75 -3.23 5.32
C THR A 24 4.89 -3.08 4.07
N VAL A 25 3.64 -2.63 4.20
CA VAL A 25 2.76 -2.33 3.05
C VAL A 25 3.39 -1.26 2.14
N SER A 26 3.89 -0.17 2.72
CA SER A 26 4.53 0.90 1.95
C SER A 26 5.73 0.40 1.16
N GLU A 27 6.61 -0.38 1.80
CA GLU A 27 7.81 -0.94 1.16
C GLU A 27 7.45 -1.95 0.05
N MET A 28 6.43 -2.79 0.29
CA MET A 28 5.91 -3.71 -0.72
C MET A 28 5.34 -2.97 -1.94
N LEU A 29 4.56 -1.90 -1.72
CA LEU A 29 4.01 -1.08 -2.79
C LEU A 29 5.09 -0.35 -3.58
N GLU A 30 6.14 0.13 -2.91
CA GLU A 30 7.30 0.73 -3.56
C GLU A 30 8.05 -0.29 -4.44
N GLY A 31 8.34 -1.47 -3.90
CA GLY A 31 8.96 -2.56 -4.66
C GLY A 31 8.13 -2.95 -5.89
N TRP A 32 6.81 -3.07 -5.72
CA TRP A 32 5.90 -3.38 -6.82
C TRP A 32 5.81 -2.27 -7.87
N ARG A 33 5.77 -1.00 -7.45
CA ARG A 33 5.85 0.16 -8.35
C ARG A 33 7.11 0.09 -9.20
N ASN A 34 8.27 -0.17 -8.59
CA ASN A 34 9.54 -0.27 -9.30
C ASN A 34 9.52 -1.43 -10.31
N GLN A 35 8.95 -2.58 -9.96
CA GLN A 35 8.78 -3.70 -10.89
C GLN A 35 7.93 -3.34 -12.12
N GLN A 36 6.88 -2.54 -11.96
CA GLN A 36 6.02 -2.12 -13.07
C GLN A 36 6.72 -1.10 -13.96
N LEU A 37 7.45 -0.14 -13.37
CA LEU A 37 8.22 0.86 -14.12
C LEU A 37 9.34 0.23 -14.94
N CYS A 38 10.02 -0.79 -14.40
CA CYS A 38 11.02 -1.57 -15.14
C CYS A 38 10.46 -2.31 -16.37
N ARG A 39 9.13 -2.47 -16.46
CA ARG A 39 8.43 -3.07 -17.60
C ARG A 39 7.89 -2.01 -18.57
N ASN A 40 8.37 -0.77 -18.47
CA ASN A 40 7.93 0.38 -19.27
C ASN A 40 6.42 0.64 -19.18
N LEU A 41 5.78 0.31 -18.04
CA LEU A 41 4.41 0.77 -17.80
C LEU A 41 4.41 2.27 -17.54
N ASP A 42 3.41 2.93 -18.08
CA ASP A 42 3.16 4.35 -17.87
C ASP A 42 3.00 4.69 -16.37
N ALA A 43 3.60 5.80 -15.94
CA ALA A 43 3.67 6.18 -14.53
C ALA A 43 2.29 6.44 -13.91
N ASP A 44 1.35 7.01 -14.66
CA ASP A 44 -0.02 7.24 -14.20
C ASP A 44 -0.77 5.92 -14.05
N THR A 45 -0.50 4.96 -14.94
CA THR A 45 -1.03 3.60 -14.83
C THR A 45 -0.52 2.91 -13.56
N VAL A 46 0.78 3.02 -13.25
CA VAL A 46 1.36 2.44 -12.03
C VAL A 46 0.78 3.11 -10.78
N ALA A 47 0.67 4.44 -10.76
CA ALA A 47 0.07 5.18 -9.65
C ALA A 47 -1.41 4.81 -9.43
N GLY A 48 -2.18 4.66 -10.51
CA GLY A 48 -3.57 4.23 -10.44
C GLY A 48 -3.73 2.83 -9.85
N ARG A 49 -2.80 1.92 -10.15
CA ARG A 49 -2.77 0.56 -9.60
C ARG A 49 -2.40 0.54 -8.12
N ALA A 50 -1.40 1.33 -7.69
CA ALA A 50 -1.04 1.47 -6.29
C ALA A 50 -2.23 1.99 -5.45
N ARG A 51 -2.89 3.06 -5.92
CA ARG A 51 -4.10 3.60 -5.27
C ARG A 51 -5.25 2.61 -5.18
N LEU A 52 -5.38 1.69 -6.13
CA LEU A 52 -6.41 0.66 -6.07
C LEU A 52 -6.14 -0.32 -4.92
N VAL A 53 -4.87 -0.70 -4.72
CA VAL A 53 -4.46 -1.59 -3.62
C VAL A 53 -4.60 -0.89 -2.27
N GLU A 54 -4.18 0.38 -2.17
CA GLU A 54 -4.37 1.19 -0.94
C GLU A 54 -5.85 1.26 -0.57
N ARG A 55 -6.72 1.57 -1.52
CA ARG A 55 -8.17 1.60 -1.30
C ARG A 55 -8.77 0.25 -0.92
N PHE A 56 -8.17 -0.85 -1.37
CA PHE A 56 -8.60 -2.19 -0.98
C PHE A 56 -8.26 -2.44 0.49
N ILE A 57 -7.03 -2.13 0.90
CA ILE A 57 -6.57 -2.24 2.30
C ILE A 57 -7.43 -1.36 3.22
N GLU A 58 -7.71 -0.12 2.81
CA GLU A 58 -8.59 0.79 3.56
C GLU A 58 -10.03 0.27 3.68
N ALA A 59 -10.55 -0.38 2.64
CA ALA A 59 -11.92 -0.88 2.62
C ALA A 59 -12.09 -2.15 3.47
N THR A 60 -11.11 -3.05 3.45
CA THR A 60 -11.14 -4.29 4.23
C THR A 60 -10.63 -4.11 5.66
N ASN A 61 -9.86 -3.04 5.91
CA ASN A 61 -9.09 -2.85 7.13
C ASN A 61 -8.17 -4.05 7.44
N GLU A 62 -7.69 -4.70 6.38
CA GLU A 62 -6.88 -5.92 6.42
C GLU A 62 -5.61 -5.74 5.60
N PHE A 63 -4.52 -6.35 6.05
CA PHE A 63 -3.25 -6.28 5.36
C PHE A 63 -3.17 -7.25 4.17
N PRO A 64 -2.26 -7.03 3.21
CA PRO A 64 -2.18 -7.86 2.00
C PRO A 64 -1.97 -9.36 2.26
N TRP A 65 -1.32 -9.74 3.36
CA TRP A 65 -1.06 -11.13 3.72
C TRP A 65 -2.22 -11.82 4.48
N THR A 66 -3.20 -11.06 4.97
CA THR A 66 -4.44 -11.60 5.57
C THR A 66 -5.60 -11.63 4.57
N SER A 67 -5.42 -11.02 3.41
CA SER A 67 -6.44 -10.87 2.38
C SER A 67 -6.92 -12.22 1.83
N THR A 68 -8.24 -12.39 1.74
CA THR A 68 -8.86 -13.59 1.17
C THR A 68 -9.46 -13.30 -0.22
N PRO A 69 -9.65 -14.31 -1.08
CA PRO A 69 -10.32 -14.12 -2.37
C PRO A 69 -11.71 -13.48 -2.25
N SER A 70 -12.48 -13.86 -1.22
CA SER A 70 -13.83 -13.32 -0.97
C SER A 70 -13.81 -11.82 -0.69
N MET A 71 -12.81 -11.33 0.07
CA MET A 71 -12.64 -9.88 0.31
C MET A 71 -12.40 -9.12 -1.00
N VAL A 72 -11.63 -9.70 -1.92
CA VAL A 72 -11.35 -9.09 -3.23
C VAL A 72 -12.61 -9.04 -4.09
N GLU A 73 -13.37 -10.14 -4.13
CA GLU A 73 -14.64 -10.21 -4.86
C GLU A 73 -15.66 -9.19 -4.35
N GLU A 74 -15.82 -9.10 -3.03
CA GLU A 74 -16.71 -8.14 -2.37
C GLU A 74 -16.30 -6.70 -2.70
N PHE A 75 -15.02 -6.36 -2.56
CA PHE A 75 -14.51 -5.04 -2.92
C PHE A 75 -14.81 -4.67 -4.38
N PHE A 76 -14.60 -5.58 -5.32
CA PHE A 76 -14.92 -5.31 -6.73
C PHE A 76 -16.43 -5.24 -7.00
N SER A 77 -17.24 -6.02 -6.28
CA SER A 77 -18.70 -5.92 -6.32
C SER A 77 -19.16 -4.51 -5.91
N ASP A 78 -18.61 -3.99 -4.81
CA ASP A 78 -18.90 -2.66 -4.29
C ASP A 78 -18.45 -1.55 -5.26
N LEU A 79 -17.27 -1.68 -5.86
CA LEU A 79 -16.80 -0.72 -6.87
C LEU A 79 -17.71 -0.65 -8.10
N ARG A 80 -18.33 -1.77 -8.50
CA ARG A 80 -19.26 -1.83 -9.63
C ARG A 80 -20.63 -1.27 -9.25
N SER A 81 -21.14 -1.67 -8.08
CA SER A 81 -22.47 -1.30 -7.57
C SER A 81 -22.55 0.19 -7.21
N VAL A 82 -21.60 0.68 -6.42
CA VAL A 82 -21.66 2.02 -5.82
C VAL A 82 -21.06 3.10 -6.73
N LYS A 83 -20.02 2.77 -7.52
CA LYS A 83 -19.25 3.78 -8.28
C LYS A 83 -19.41 3.75 -9.80
N ARG A 84 -20.27 2.88 -10.36
CA ARG A 84 -20.54 2.73 -11.81
C ARG A 84 -19.26 2.72 -12.69
N ARG A 85 -18.16 2.13 -12.20
CA ARG A 85 -16.90 2.11 -12.95
C ARG A 85 -17.02 1.16 -14.15
N LYS A 86 -16.63 1.62 -15.34
CA LYS A 86 -16.64 0.80 -16.56
C LYS A 86 -15.75 -0.43 -16.41
N GLN A 87 -16.18 -1.54 -17.02
CA GLN A 87 -15.58 -2.88 -16.93
C GLN A 87 -14.08 -2.94 -17.26
N SER A 88 -13.52 -1.96 -17.97
CA SER A 88 -12.07 -1.88 -18.29
C SER A 88 -11.16 -1.61 -17.09
N THR A 89 -11.71 -1.40 -15.89
CA THR A 89 -10.93 -1.04 -14.68
C THR A 89 -10.74 -2.20 -13.70
N ALA A 90 -11.48 -3.30 -13.84
CA ALA A 90 -11.33 -4.49 -12.99
C ALA A 90 -10.64 -5.61 -13.79
N PRO A 91 -9.66 -6.32 -13.20
CA PRO A 91 -9.12 -7.51 -13.85
C PRO A 91 -10.23 -8.56 -14.04
N ARG A 92 -10.15 -9.28 -15.16
CA ARG A 92 -11.11 -10.33 -15.55
C ARG A 92 -10.99 -11.55 -14.67
#